data_AF-A0A851U7T2-F1
#
_entry.id   AF-A0A851U7T2-F1
#
_cell.length_a   1.000
_cell.length_b   1.000
_cell.length_c   1.000
_cell.angle_alpha   90.00
_cell.angle_beta   90.00
_cell.angle_gamma   90.00
#
_symmetry.space_group_name_H-M   'P 1'
#
loop_
_entity.id
_entity.type
_entity.pdbx_description
1 polymer ?
#
loop_
_entity_poly.entity_id
_entity_poly.type
_entity_poly.pdbx_seq_one_letter_code
_entity_poly.pdbx_strand_id
1 'polypeptide(L)'
;VCGCIILGFSIWIRVSGSQQVNACSHTSTIMFAGVNLLIAVGAIIMILGFLGCCGAAKESRCMLMLFFIALLLILILQVTGGILGAVYKSQVEAVFNLTLSESVSALKSTTGEYKEFQEEFQKFEKKNQCCGLLNGPKDWGENFNKPSSDICKCEQPSSDLCTNYQNKYVYKK
;
A
#
# COMPACT_ATOMS: atom_id res chain seq x y z
N VAL A 1 0.67 18.95 -11.21
CA VAL A 1 -0.55 18.12 -11.34
C VAL A 1 -0.45 16.85 -10.51
N CYS A 2 0.48 15.93 -10.79
CA CYS A 2 0.61 14.66 -10.04
C CYS A 2 0.75 14.87 -8.52
N GLY A 3 1.59 15.82 -8.07
CA GLY A 3 1.72 16.14 -6.65
C GLY A 3 0.41 16.59 -6.00
N CYS A 4 -0.41 17.39 -6.69
CA CYS A 4 -1.71 17.84 -6.18
C CYS A 4 -2.70 16.67 -6.06
N ILE A 5 -2.70 15.74 -7.04
CA ILE A 5 -3.55 14.55 -7.00
C ILE A 5 -3.15 13.65 -5.82
N ILE A 6 -1.85 13.37 -5.67
CA ILE A 6 -1.33 12.55 -4.56
C ILE A 6 -1.69 13.20 -3.22
N LEU A 7 -1.45 14.50 -3.06
CA LEU A 7 -1.81 15.23 -1.84
C LEU A 7 -3.30 15.16 -1.54
N GLY A 8 -4.15 15.49 -2.52
CA GLY A 8 -5.59 15.49 -2.35
C GLY A 8 -6.11 14.12 -1.95
N PHE A 9 -5.64 13.06 -2.62
CA PHE A 9 -6.02 11.68 -2.30
C PHE A 9 -5.54 11.26 -0.91
N SER A 10 -4.33 11.63 -0.52
CA SER A 10 -3.77 11.28 0.80
C SER A 10 -4.49 12.00 1.94
N ILE A 11 -4.86 13.26 1.75
CA ILE A 11 -5.66 14.03 2.71
C ILE A 11 -7.06 13.44 2.81
N TRP A 12 -7.68 13.07 1.68
CA TRP A 12 -8.97 12.40 1.67
C TRP A 12 -8.95 11.12 2.52
N ILE A 13 -7.97 10.24 2.30
CA ILE A 13 -7.80 9.02 3.09
C ILE A 13 -7.59 9.33 4.58
N ARG A 14 -6.75 10.32 4.90
CA ARG A 14 -6.47 10.70 6.30
C ARG A 14 -7.73 11.16 7.02
N VAL A 15 -8.60 11.91 6.34
CA VAL A 15 -9.86 12.40 6.89
C VAL A 15 -10.89 11.29 7.01
N SER A 16 -11.10 10.48 5.96
CA SER A 16 -12.04 9.36 5.99
C SER A 16 -11.68 8.30 7.04
N GLY A 17 -10.39 7.97 7.19
CA GLY A 17 -9.92 7.02 8.21
C GLY A 17 -10.00 7.54 9.65
N SER A 18 -10.15 8.85 9.86
CA SER A 18 -10.26 9.44 11.22
C SER A 18 -11.67 9.30 11.83
N GLN A 19 -12.70 9.03 11.02
CA GLN A 19 -14.06 8.79 11.51
C GLN A 19 -14.28 7.38 12.06
N GLN A 20 -13.35 6.44 11.83
CA GLN A 20 -13.44 5.03 12.22
C GLN A 20 -12.42 4.66 13.30
N VAL A 21 -12.20 5.53 14.29
CA VAL A 21 -11.20 5.28 15.33
C VAL A 21 -11.87 5.05 16.68
N ASN A 22 -12.41 3.83 16.83
CA ASN A 22 -12.52 3.14 18.12
C ASN A 22 -12.20 1.67 17.85
N ALA A 23 -10.91 1.33 17.90
CA ALA A 23 -10.32 0.05 18.34
C ALA A 23 -9.07 -0.35 17.52
N CYS A 24 -8.07 -0.84 18.27
CA CYS A 24 -6.71 -1.28 17.91
C CYS A 24 -5.68 -0.24 17.39
N SER A 25 -4.57 -0.14 18.13
CA SER A 25 -3.51 0.86 18.04
C SER A 25 -2.31 0.51 17.15
N HIS A 26 -2.19 -0.73 16.65
CA HIS A 26 -0.97 -1.19 15.96
C HIS A 26 -1.09 -1.16 14.42
N THR A 27 -2.08 -1.85 13.83
CA THR A 27 -2.31 -1.86 12.37
C THR A 27 -2.69 -0.48 11.82
N SER A 28 -3.41 0.32 12.61
CA SER A 28 -3.78 1.69 12.30
C SER A 28 -2.53 2.60 12.24
N THR A 29 -1.50 2.33 13.03
CA THR A 29 -0.25 3.11 13.04
C THR A 29 0.51 2.99 11.73
N ILE A 30 0.60 1.80 11.12
CA ILE A 30 1.33 1.59 9.85
C ILE A 30 0.60 2.26 8.68
N MET A 31 -0.73 2.09 8.60
CA MET A 31 -1.56 2.78 7.62
C MET A 31 -1.41 4.30 7.75
N PHE A 32 -1.49 4.84 8.96
CA PHE A 32 -1.32 6.28 9.19
C PHE A 32 0.10 6.77 8.89
N ALA A 33 1.13 5.98 9.20
CA ALA A 33 2.50 6.30 8.84
C ALA A 33 2.67 6.37 7.32
N GLY A 34 2.09 5.42 6.58
CA GLY A 34 2.09 5.41 5.12
C GLY A 34 1.40 6.64 4.53
N VAL A 35 0.18 6.95 4.99
CA VAL A 35 -0.57 8.12 4.50
C VAL A 35 0.17 9.43 4.78
N ASN A 36 0.76 9.58 5.97
CA ASN A 36 1.57 10.76 6.31
C ASN A 36 2.80 10.89 5.40
N LEU A 37 3.44 9.78 5.04
CA LEU A 37 4.55 9.76 4.09
C LEU A 37 4.10 10.19 2.69
N LEU A 38 2.95 9.71 2.21
CA LEU A 38 2.39 10.13 0.93
C LEU A 38 2.06 11.64 0.92
N ILE A 39 1.56 12.19 2.03
CA ILE A 39 1.35 13.65 2.17
C ILE A 39 2.68 14.40 2.04
N ALA A 40 3.71 13.96 2.75
CA ALA A 40 5.03 14.60 2.69
C ALA A 40 5.62 14.56 1.26
N VAL A 41 5.59 13.38 0.61
CA VAL A 41 6.09 13.20 -0.75
C VAL A 41 5.27 14.04 -1.76
N GLY A 42 3.94 14.04 -1.65
CA GLY A 42 3.08 14.84 -2.52
C GLY A 42 3.37 16.34 -2.42
N ALA A 43 3.62 16.84 -1.21
CA ALA A 43 3.99 18.25 -0.96
C ALA A 43 5.33 18.60 -1.60
N ILE A 44 6.34 17.75 -1.44
CA ILE A 44 7.65 17.95 -2.05
C ILE A 44 7.52 17.98 -3.59
N ILE A 45 6.80 17.03 -4.19
CA ILE A 45 6.59 16.99 -5.65
C ILE A 45 5.84 18.25 -6.13
N MET A 46 4.85 18.73 -5.38
CA MET A 46 4.12 19.95 -5.72
C MET A 46 5.03 21.18 -5.72
N ILE A 47 5.85 21.34 -4.67
CA ILE A 47 6.80 22.46 -4.54
C ILE A 47 7.84 22.42 -5.66
N LEU A 48 8.44 21.24 -5.92
CA LEU A 48 9.43 21.08 -6.99
C LEU A 48 8.83 21.35 -8.37
N GLY A 49 7.60 20.87 -8.62
CA GLY A 49 6.89 21.14 -9.85
C GLY A 49 6.58 22.63 -10.05
N PHE A 50 6.22 23.35 -8.98
CA PHE A 50 6.01 24.80 -9.02
C PHE A 50 7.31 25.54 -9.31
N LEU A 51 8.40 25.21 -8.61
CA LEU A 51 9.71 25.81 -8.84
C LEU A 51 10.22 25.57 -10.25
N GLY A 52 10.05 24.36 -10.79
CA GLY A 52 10.42 24.04 -12.17
C GLY A 52 9.59 24.79 -13.20
N CYS A 53 8.25 24.76 -13.07
CA CYS A 53 7.34 25.40 -14.01
C CYS A 53 7.48 26.94 -13.99
N CYS A 54 7.40 27.55 -12.81
CA CYS A 54 7.54 29.00 -12.66
C CYS A 54 8.97 29.48 -12.93
N GLY A 55 9.98 28.70 -12.59
CA GLY A 55 11.38 29.01 -12.87
C GLY A 55 11.65 29.08 -14.37
N ALA A 56 11.10 28.15 -15.15
CA ALA A 56 11.18 28.17 -16.60
C ALA A 56 10.38 29.34 -17.20
N ALA A 57 9.13 29.54 -16.76
CA ALA A 57 8.26 30.59 -17.30
C ALA A 57 8.76 32.02 -17.02
N LYS A 58 9.41 32.24 -15.86
CA LYS A 58 9.98 33.55 -15.47
C LYS A 58 11.44 33.72 -15.89
N GLU A 59 12.02 32.75 -16.60
CA GLU A 59 13.45 32.71 -16.95
C GLU A 59 14.39 32.97 -15.73
N SER A 60 13.91 32.59 -14.55
CA SER A 60 14.59 32.92 -13.29
C SER A 60 15.64 31.87 -12.99
N ARG A 61 16.90 32.22 -13.25
CA ARG A 61 18.05 31.33 -12.96
C ARG A 61 18.10 30.88 -11.50
N CYS A 62 17.72 31.74 -10.56
CA CYS A 62 17.72 31.40 -9.14
C CYS A 62 16.72 30.29 -8.81
N MET A 63 15.47 30.39 -9.30
CA MET A 63 14.45 29.35 -9.08
C MET A 63 14.84 28.02 -9.75
N LEU A 64 15.41 28.09 -10.95
CA LEU A 64 15.87 26.89 -11.67
C LEU A 64 17.08 26.23 -10.99
N MET A 65 18.01 27.02 -10.43
CA MET A 65 19.12 26.48 -9.64
C MET A 65 18.62 25.78 -8.37
N LEU A 66 17.67 26.37 -7.64
CA LEU A 66 17.07 25.74 -6.45
C LEU A 66 16.40 24.41 -6.80
N PHE A 67 15.65 24.37 -7.92
CA PHE A 67 15.05 23.13 -8.42
C PHE A 67 16.12 22.07 -8.72
N PHE A 68 17.19 22.43 -9.42
CA PHE A 68 18.27 21.50 -9.75
C PHE A 68 19.00 20.98 -8.51
N ILE A 69 19.35 21.87 -7.57
CA ILE A 69 20.00 21.48 -6.30
C ILE A 69 19.10 20.53 -5.51
N ALA A 70 17.79 20.82 -5.42
CA ALA A 70 16.86 19.94 -4.72
C ALA A 70 16.75 18.57 -5.38
N LEU A 71 16.72 18.48 -6.72
CA LEU A 71 16.76 17.21 -7.43
C LEU A 71 18.06 16.44 -7.18
N LEU A 72 19.21 17.11 -7.16
CA LEU A 72 20.49 16.47 -6.85
C LEU A 72 20.51 15.91 -5.43
N LEU A 73 19.99 16.64 -4.44
CA LEU A 73 19.89 16.14 -3.07
C LEU A 73 18.98 14.91 -2.97
N ILE A 74 17.84 14.91 -3.67
CA ILE A 74 16.95 13.75 -3.74
C ILE A 74 17.66 12.56 -4.38
N LEU A 75 18.43 12.77 -5.45
CA LEU A 75 19.20 11.72 -6.10
C LEU A 75 20.23 11.09 -5.14
N ILE A 76 20.97 11.92 -4.40
CA ILE A 76 21.95 11.44 -3.41
C ILE A 76 21.25 10.61 -2.31
N LEU A 77 20.09 11.08 -1.82
CA LEU A 77 19.29 10.36 -0.83
C LEU A 77 18.76 9.03 -1.38
N GLN A 78 18.29 9.00 -2.63
CA GLN A 78 17.81 7.77 -3.28
C GLN A 78 18.94 6.75 -3.47
N VAL A 79 20.11 7.18 -3.92
CA VAL A 79 21.28 6.29 -4.08
C VAL A 79 21.73 5.75 -2.72
N THR A 80 21.82 6.62 -1.72
CA THR A 80 22.18 6.22 -0.35
C THR A 80 21.17 5.22 0.22
N GLY A 81 19.87 5.50 0.08
CA GLY A 81 18.80 4.60 0.50
C GLY A 81 18.82 3.26 -0.25
N GLY A 82 19.10 3.28 -1.55
CA GLY A 82 19.24 2.07 -2.37
C GLY A 82 20.41 1.19 -1.93
N ILE A 83 21.58 1.80 -1.66
CA ILE A 83 22.76 1.07 -1.16
C ILE A 83 22.48 0.50 0.23
N LEU A 84 21.93 1.30 1.15
CA LEU A 84 21.59 0.82 2.49
C LEU A 84 20.55 -0.31 2.44
N GLY A 85 19.53 -0.19 1.59
CA GLY A 85 18.53 -1.24 1.38
C GLY A 85 19.14 -2.54 0.84
N ALA A 86 20.12 -2.45 -0.06
CA ALA A 86 20.83 -3.62 -0.57
C ALA A 86 21.74 -4.26 0.48
N VAL A 87 22.49 -3.46 1.25
CA VAL A 87 23.40 -3.95 2.30
C VAL A 87 22.62 -4.57 3.46
N TYR A 88 21.52 -3.96 3.88
CA TYR A 88 20.69 -4.41 5.00
C TYR A 88 19.49 -5.25 4.56
N LYS A 89 19.59 -5.94 3.42
CA LYS A 89 18.50 -6.72 2.82
C LYS A 89 17.84 -7.67 3.81
N SER A 90 18.60 -8.42 4.60
CA SER A 90 18.06 -9.37 5.58
C SER A 90 17.22 -8.70 6.68
N GLN A 91 17.63 -7.50 7.11
CA GLN A 91 16.87 -6.72 8.10
C GLN A 91 15.60 -6.15 7.48
N VAL A 92 15.69 -5.64 6.25
CA VAL A 92 14.52 -5.16 5.50
C VAL A 92 13.52 -6.29 5.28
N GLU A 93 13.97 -7.48 4.89
CA GLU A 93 13.12 -8.67 4.75
C GLU A 93 12.49 -9.09 6.08
N ALA A 94 13.22 -9.03 7.19
CA ALA A 94 12.67 -9.34 8.51
C ALA A 94 11.53 -8.37 8.89
N VAL A 95 11.76 -7.06 8.73
CA VAL A 95 10.73 -6.03 9.00
C VAL A 95 9.52 -6.23 8.08
N PHE A 96 9.77 -6.48 6.79
CA PHE A 96 8.70 -6.71 5.82
C PHE A 96 7.87 -7.95 6.15
N ASN A 97 8.51 -9.06 6.53
CA ASN A 97 7.82 -10.28 6.95
C ASN A 97 6.97 -10.07 8.22
N LEU A 98 7.45 -9.26 9.17
CA LEU A 98 6.65 -8.89 10.35
C LEU A 98 5.39 -8.12 9.93
N THR A 99 5.51 -7.11 9.07
CA THR A 99 4.36 -6.36 8.55
C THR A 99 3.38 -7.24 7.76
N LEU A 100 3.88 -8.17 6.94
CA LEU A 100 3.04 -9.14 6.25
C LEU A 100 2.32 -10.07 7.22
N SER A 101 2.98 -10.51 8.29
CA SER A 101 2.37 -11.38 9.30
C SER A 101 1.26 -10.68 10.08
N GLU A 102 1.41 -9.38 10.36
CA GLU A 102 0.37 -8.54 10.97
C GLU A 102 -0.82 -8.38 10.01
N SER A 103 -0.55 -8.15 8.72
CA SER A 103 -1.59 -8.06 7.68
C SER A 103 -2.37 -9.37 7.54
N VAL A 104 -1.69 -10.52 7.55
CA VAL A 104 -2.35 -11.84 7.56
C VAL A 104 -3.17 -12.03 8.84
N SER A 105 -2.70 -11.54 9.99
CA SER A 105 -3.46 -11.60 11.24
C SER A 105 -4.76 -10.77 11.15
N ALA A 106 -4.73 -9.63 10.48
CA ALA A 106 -5.92 -8.83 10.17
C ALA A 106 -6.90 -9.57 9.24
N LEU A 107 -6.40 -10.33 8.25
CA LEU A 107 -7.24 -11.18 7.39
C LEU A 107 -7.88 -12.35 8.14
N LYS A 108 -7.19 -12.95 9.10
CA LYS A 108 -7.72 -14.04 9.96
C LYS A 108 -8.68 -13.54 11.03
N SER A 109 -8.58 -12.28 11.42
CA SER A 109 -9.38 -11.72 12.50
C SER A 109 -10.88 -11.84 12.20
N THR A 110 -11.63 -12.39 13.15
CA THR A 110 -13.09 -12.51 13.06
C THR A 110 -13.81 -11.28 13.62
N THR A 111 -13.06 -10.38 14.25
CA THR A 111 -13.56 -9.13 14.83
C THR A 111 -14.01 -8.16 13.73
N GLY A 112 -15.04 -7.36 14.01
CA GLY A 112 -15.58 -6.37 13.09
C GLY A 112 -14.61 -5.27 12.66
N GLU A 113 -13.52 -5.08 13.40
CA GLU A 113 -12.52 -4.02 13.19
C GLU A 113 -11.87 -4.06 11.80
N TYR A 114 -11.67 -5.24 11.23
CA TYR A 114 -10.94 -5.42 9.97
C TYR A 114 -11.87 -5.66 8.77
N LYS A 115 -13.19 -5.54 8.94
CA LYS A 115 -14.16 -5.89 7.87
C LYS A 115 -13.97 -5.06 6.61
N GLU A 116 -13.80 -3.75 6.71
CA GLU A 116 -13.59 -2.90 5.52
C GLU A 116 -12.31 -3.27 4.79
N PHE A 117 -11.22 -3.48 5.52
CA PHE A 117 -9.96 -3.96 4.95
C PHE A 117 -10.13 -5.32 4.26
N GLN A 118 -10.83 -6.27 4.90
CA GLN A 118 -11.10 -7.59 4.34
C GLN A 118 -11.94 -7.53 3.06
N GLU A 119 -12.97 -6.68 3.00
CA GLU A 119 -13.82 -6.51 1.82
C GLU A 119 -13.06 -5.88 0.65
N GLU A 120 -12.28 -4.82 0.90
CA GLU A 120 -11.43 -4.21 -0.11
C GLU A 120 -10.33 -5.18 -0.60
N PHE A 121 -9.76 -5.98 0.32
CA PHE A 121 -8.77 -6.99 -0.03
C PHE A 121 -9.38 -8.11 -0.89
N GLN A 122 -10.61 -8.55 -0.61
CA GLN A 122 -11.33 -9.51 -1.48
C GLN A 122 -11.58 -8.95 -2.88
N LYS A 123 -11.95 -7.66 -2.99
CA LYS A 123 -12.09 -7.00 -4.31
C LYS A 123 -10.76 -6.97 -5.05
N PHE A 124 -9.67 -6.70 -4.34
CA PHE A 124 -8.32 -6.71 -4.90
C PHE A 124 -7.93 -8.11 -5.39
N GLU A 125 -8.16 -9.16 -4.59
CA GLU A 125 -7.93 -10.56 -4.97
C GLU A 125 -8.75 -10.95 -6.21
N LYS A 126 -10.05 -10.61 -6.25
CA LYS A 126 -10.91 -10.89 -7.41
C LYS A 126 -10.44 -10.17 -8.67
N LYS A 127 -10.02 -8.90 -8.54
CA LYS A 127 -9.54 -8.08 -9.65
C LYS A 127 -8.21 -8.60 -10.22
N ASN A 128 -7.32 -9.06 -9.36
CA ASN A 128 -5.99 -9.53 -9.76
C ASN A 128 -5.91 -11.06 -9.95
N GLN A 129 -7.02 -11.77 -9.76
CA GLN A 129 -7.11 -13.23 -9.93
C GLN A 129 -6.05 -13.97 -9.09
N CYS A 130 -5.84 -13.50 -7.86
CA CYS A 130 -4.92 -14.07 -6.89
C CYS A 130 -5.63 -14.32 -5.56
N CYS A 131 -4.99 -15.08 -4.67
CA CYS A 131 -5.55 -15.38 -3.35
C CYS A 131 -4.46 -15.38 -2.28
N GLY A 132 -4.75 -14.73 -1.15
CA GLY A 132 -3.88 -14.63 0.01
C GLY A 132 -2.70 -13.70 -0.18
N LEU A 133 -1.90 -13.56 0.87
CA LEU A 133 -0.75 -12.66 0.93
C LEU A 133 0.57 -13.45 1.04
N LEU A 134 0.61 -14.44 1.93
CA LEU A 134 1.77 -15.28 2.26
C LEU A 134 1.53 -16.77 1.95
N ASN A 135 0.39 -17.33 2.35
CA ASN A 135 0.11 -18.78 2.28
C ASN A 135 -1.15 -19.11 1.48
N GLY A 136 -1.59 -18.19 0.62
CA GLY A 136 -2.76 -18.40 -0.23
C GLY A 136 -4.07 -18.36 0.58
N PRO A 137 -5.05 -19.23 0.27
CA PRO A 137 -6.33 -19.28 0.99
C PRO A 137 -6.21 -19.48 2.50
N LYS A 138 -5.08 -20.05 2.97
CA LYS A 138 -4.79 -20.27 4.40
C LYS A 138 -4.67 -18.97 5.19
N ASP A 139 -4.37 -17.85 4.53
CA ASP A 139 -4.22 -16.55 5.20
C ASP A 139 -5.55 -16.00 5.70
N TRP A 140 -6.68 -16.48 5.17
CA TRP A 140 -8.02 -16.10 5.62
C TRP A 140 -8.48 -16.84 6.89
N GLY A 141 -7.79 -17.90 7.30
CA GLY A 141 -8.12 -18.65 8.52
C GLY A 141 -9.59 -19.07 8.58
N GLU A 142 -10.25 -18.81 9.70
CA GLU A 142 -11.66 -19.17 9.89
C GLU A 142 -12.62 -18.35 9.02
N ASN A 143 -12.21 -17.16 8.57
CA ASN A 143 -13.05 -16.32 7.71
C ASN A 143 -13.35 -16.99 6.35
N PHE A 144 -12.46 -17.86 5.87
CA PHE A 144 -12.63 -18.60 4.62
C PHE A 144 -13.87 -19.53 4.61
N ASN A 145 -14.25 -20.03 5.79
CA ASN A 145 -15.34 -20.99 5.94
C ASN A 145 -16.71 -20.33 6.14
N LYS A 146 -16.76 -18.99 6.22
CA LYS A 146 -18.03 -18.30 6.40
C LYS A 146 -18.94 -18.55 5.19
N PRO A 147 -20.22 -18.91 5.39
CA PRO A 147 -21.13 -19.34 4.31
C PRO A 147 -21.40 -18.23 3.27
N SER A 148 -21.17 -16.97 3.63
CA SER A 148 -21.34 -15.80 2.76
C SER A 148 -20.04 -15.29 2.13
N SER A 149 -18.92 -16.01 2.29
CA SER A 149 -17.62 -15.52 1.83
C SER A 149 -17.33 -15.96 0.38
N ASP A 150 -17.29 -14.98 -0.53
CA ASP A 150 -16.76 -15.13 -1.90
C ASP A 150 -15.23 -14.99 -1.94
N ILE A 151 -14.57 -15.24 -0.81
CA ILE A 151 -13.11 -15.12 -0.64
C ILE A 151 -12.40 -15.98 -1.68
N CYS A 152 -11.49 -15.36 -2.43
CA CYS A 152 -10.66 -15.98 -3.45
C CYS A 152 -11.40 -16.75 -4.55
N LYS A 153 -12.71 -16.55 -4.72
CA LYS A 153 -13.54 -17.37 -5.63
C LYS A 153 -13.08 -17.24 -7.08
N CYS A 154 -12.81 -18.39 -7.70
CA CYS A 154 -12.45 -18.46 -9.10
C CYS A 154 -13.72 -18.51 -9.98
N GLU A 155 -13.90 -17.54 -10.87
CA GLU A 155 -15.10 -17.45 -11.73
C GLU A 155 -15.07 -18.50 -12.87
N GLN A 156 -13.89 -19.01 -13.25
CA GLN A 156 -13.68 -19.95 -14.36
C GLN A 156 -12.82 -21.16 -13.95
N PRO A 157 -13.42 -22.28 -13.52
CA PRO A 157 -12.70 -23.47 -13.00
C PRO A 157 -11.74 -24.13 -13.99
N SER A 158 -11.91 -23.89 -15.29
CA SER A 158 -11.12 -24.47 -16.38
C SER A 158 -9.87 -23.67 -16.73
N SER A 159 -9.57 -22.59 -16.00
CA SER A 159 -8.34 -21.82 -16.18
C SER A 159 -7.20 -22.41 -15.35
N ASP A 160 -5.97 -22.37 -15.88
CA ASP A 160 -4.75 -22.79 -15.16
C ASP A 160 -4.47 -21.96 -13.89
N LEU A 161 -5.28 -20.92 -13.64
CA LEU A 161 -5.18 -20.00 -12.52
C LEU A 161 -5.99 -20.47 -11.30
N CYS A 162 -6.84 -21.48 -11.42
CA CYS A 162 -7.62 -21.99 -10.28
C CYS A 162 -6.99 -23.24 -9.65
N THR A 163 -7.20 -23.41 -8.35
CA THR A 163 -6.89 -24.63 -7.60
C THR A 163 -8.07 -25.00 -6.70
N ASN A 164 -8.21 -26.29 -6.39
CA ASN A 164 -9.20 -26.73 -5.41
C ASN A 164 -8.62 -26.61 -4.00
N TYR A 165 -9.31 -25.88 -3.13
CA TYR A 165 -8.97 -25.76 -1.72
C TYR A 165 -10.25 -25.92 -0.88
N GLN A 166 -10.27 -26.92 0.01
CA GLN A 166 -11.43 -27.23 0.87
C GLN A 166 -12.77 -27.29 0.11
N ASN A 167 -12.79 -28.03 -1.02
CA ASN A 167 -13.95 -28.19 -1.90
C ASN A 167 -14.45 -26.89 -2.58
N LYS A 168 -13.67 -25.80 -2.55
CA LYS A 168 -13.93 -24.57 -3.31
C LYS A 168 -12.86 -24.38 -4.39
N TYR A 169 -13.26 -23.89 -5.56
CA TYR A 169 -12.32 -23.45 -6.60
C TYR A 169 -11.89 -22.01 -6.30
N VAL A 170 -10.60 -21.84 -6.04
CA VAL A 170 -10.01 -20.56 -5.66
C VAL A 170 -8.84 -20.20 -6.58
N TYR A 171 -8.53 -18.91 -6.69
CA TYR A 171 -7.34 -18.47 -7.40
C TYR A 171 -6.07 -19.05 -6.76
N LYS A 172 -5.07 -19.37 -7.59
CA LYS A 172 -3.72 -19.73 -7.15
C LYS A 172 -3.04 -18.50 -6.51
N LYS A 173 -2.06 -18.79 -5.66
CA LYS A 173 -1.18 -17.78 -5.06
C LYS A 173 -0.26 -17.19 -6.12
#